data_AF-B9SUS9-F1
#
_entry.id   AF-B9SUS9-F1
#
_cell.length_a   1.000
_cell.length_b   1.000
_cell.length_c   1.000
_cell.angle_alpha   90.00
_cell.angle_beta   90.00
_cell.angle_gamma   90.00
#
_symmetry.space_group_name_H-M   'P 1'
#
loop_
_entity.id
_entity.type
_entity.pdbx_description
1 polymer ?
#
loop_
_entity_poly.entity_id
_entity_poly.type
_entity_poly.pdbx_seq_one_letter_code
_entity_poly.pdbx_strand_id
1 'polypeptide(L)'
;MALPPGFRFDPTDTELFSHYLYKKINGTLLPMQKLYVTVCDLYGQNDPWIIWDKFGGNSLTEKDDLYFFSKLKKKTDKSCKRFDRNVGVDRKGTWSGEKLDKTIQFKLSSSHNRTIQGLKKRFSYENPTVP
;
A
#
# COMPACT_ATOMS: atom_id res chain seq x y z
N MET A 1 -7.65 -6.33 -22.87
CA MET A 1 -7.59 -7.79 -22.61
C MET A 1 -8.57 -8.07 -21.49
N ALA A 2 -9.48 -9.04 -21.66
CA ALA A 2 -10.38 -9.48 -20.61
C ALA A 2 -9.74 -10.66 -19.87
N LEU A 3 -9.76 -10.65 -18.55
CA LEU A 3 -9.30 -11.77 -17.73
C LEU A 3 -10.39 -12.85 -17.72
N PRO A 4 -10.03 -14.14 -17.61
CA PRO A 4 -11.01 -15.22 -17.48
C PRO A 4 -11.95 -14.98 -16.28
N PRO A 5 -13.22 -15.36 -16.36
CA PRO A 5 -14.14 -15.32 -15.22
C PRO A 5 -13.52 -16.04 -14.00
N GLY A 6 -13.58 -15.39 -12.83
CA GLY A 6 -13.02 -15.91 -11.58
C GLY A 6 -11.53 -15.61 -11.36
N PHE A 7 -10.82 -15.01 -12.33
CA PHE A 7 -9.49 -14.50 -12.06
C PHE A 7 -9.57 -13.34 -11.05
N ARG A 8 -8.75 -13.42 -10.00
CA ARG A 8 -8.66 -12.40 -8.97
C ARG A 8 -7.21 -12.09 -8.65
N PHE A 9 -6.95 -10.81 -8.40
CA PHE A 9 -5.66 -10.37 -7.91
C PHE A 9 -5.56 -10.66 -6.41
N ASP A 10 -4.81 -11.70 -6.05
CA ASP A 10 -4.58 -12.15 -4.68
C ASP A 10 -3.09 -12.46 -4.45
N PRO A 11 -2.22 -11.42 -4.45
CA PRO A 11 -0.78 -11.61 -4.39
C PRO A 11 -0.32 -11.98 -2.97
N THR A 12 0.72 -12.81 -2.90
CA THR A 12 1.45 -13.06 -1.65
C THR A 12 2.27 -11.84 -1.21
N ASP A 13 2.63 -11.79 0.08
CA ASP A 13 3.53 -10.78 0.65
C ASP A 13 4.84 -10.61 -0.16
N THR A 14 5.40 -11.73 -0.62
CA THR A 14 6.63 -11.75 -1.40
C THR A 14 6.39 -11.18 -2.80
N GLU A 15 5.27 -11.49 -3.45
CA GLU A 15 4.93 -10.97 -4.78
C GLU A 15 4.69 -9.46 -4.74
N LEU A 16 3.93 -8.96 -3.77
CA LEU A 16 3.76 -7.53 -3.54
C LEU A 16 5.11 -6.83 -3.37
N PHE A 17 6.05 -7.45 -2.66
CA PHE A 17 7.36 -6.86 -2.42
C PHE A 17 8.28 -6.92 -3.66
N SER A 18 8.51 -8.11 -4.22
CA SER A 18 9.51 -8.33 -5.27
C SER A 18 9.00 -7.98 -6.68
N HIS A 19 7.75 -8.30 -7.00
CA HIS A 19 7.19 -8.12 -8.34
C HIS A 19 6.50 -6.78 -8.52
N TYR A 20 6.02 -6.14 -7.45
CA TYR A 20 5.35 -4.84 -7.51
C TYR A 20 6.21 -3.70 -6.94
N LEU A 21 6.45 -3.68 -5.63
CA LEU A 21 7.12 -2.55 -4.99
C LEU A 21 8.57 -2.36 -5.46
N TYR A 22 9.37 -3.42 -5.44
CA TYR A 22 10.76 -3.37 -5.89
C TYR A 22 10.85 -2.93 -7.36
N LYS A 23 10.04 -3.52 -8.25
CA LYS A 23 10.02 -3.12 -9.67
C LYS A 23 9.53 -1.68 -9.87
N LYS A 24 8.56 -1.22 -9.08
CA LYS A 24 8.06 0.17 -9.12
C LYS A 24 9.17 1.17 -8.80
N ILE A 25 9.97 0.88 -7.78
CA ILE A 25 11.09 1.74 -7.34
C ILE A 25 12.22 1.75 -8.37
N ASN A 26 12.52 0.59 -8.98
CA ASN A 26 13.57 0.47 -10.00
C ASN A 26 13.11 0.85 -11.43
N GLY A 27 11.87 1.30 -11.61
CA GLY A 27 11.33 1.70 -12.92
C GLY A 27 11.06 0.54 -13.89
N THR A 28 11.06 -0.70 -13.42
CA THR A 28 10.91 -1.93 -14.24
C THR A 28 9.52 -2.58 -14.13
N LEU A 29 8.54 -1.86 -13.57
CA LEU A 29 7.16 -2.36 -13.43
C LEU A 29 6.46 -2.43 -14.78
N LEU A 30 5.98 -3.61 -15.15
CA LEU A 30 5.37 -3.86 -16.46
C LEU A 30 4.01 -3.15 -16.60
N PRO A 31 3.59 -2.76 -17.82
CA PRO A 31 2.30 -2.13 -18.06
C PRO A 31 1.11 -2.93 -17.51
N MET A 32 1.10 -4.26 -17.67
CA MET A 32 0.03 -5.12 -17.14
C MET A 32 -0.03 -5.12 -15.61
N GLN A 33 1.12 -5.01 -14.93
CA GLN A 33 1.17 -4.97 -13.47
C GLN A 33 0.61 -3.64 -12.92
N LYS A 34 0.70 -2.55 -13.69
CA LYS A 34 0.15 -1.24 -13.30
C LYS A 34 -1.38 -1.22 -13.22
N LEU A 35 -2.05 -2.21 -13.82
CA LEU A 35 -3.50 -2.34 -13.76
C LEU A 35 -4.00 -2.78 -12.38
N TYR A 36 -3.17 -3.48 -11.59
CA TYR A 36 -3.57 -4.05 -10.30
C TYR A 36 -3.22 -3.18 -9.09
N VAL A 37 -2.18 -2.35 -9.19
CA VAL A 37 -1.72 -1.49 -8.09
C VAL A 37 -1.61 -0.05 -8.59
N THR A 38 -2.49 0.81 -8.12
CA THR A 38 -2.59 2.21 -8.57
C THR A 38 -1.86 3.16 -7.62
N VAL A 39 -1.62 4.40 -8.02
CA VAL A 39 -1.02 5.41 -7.13
C VAL A 39 -2.14 6.16 -6.42
N CYS A 40 -2.12 6.15 -5.09
CA CYS A 40 -3.06 6.89 -4.25
C CYS A 40 -2.36 7.41 -2.99
N ASP A 41 -2.66 8.65 -2.60
CA ASP A 41 -2.12 9.25 -1.38
C ASP A 41 -2.94 8.82 -0.15
N LEU A 42 -2.58 7.65 0.41
CA LEU A 42 -3.19 7.11 1.63
C LEU A 42 -2.94 7.95 2.88
N TYR A 43 -2.00 8.90 2.84
CA TYR A 43 -1.67 9.82 3.94
C TYR A 43 -2.13 11.25 3.62
N GLY A 44 -3.13 11.36 2.74
CA GLY A 44 -3.66 12.59 2.19
C GLY A 44 -4.88 13.11 2.94
N GLN A 45 -5.71 13.86 2.20
CA GLN A 45 -6.93 14.48 2.70
C GLN A 45 -8.15 13.56 2.64
N ASN A 46 -8.00 12.34 2.12
CA ASN A 46 -9.11 11.41 1.97
C ASN A 46 -9.07 10.38 3.08
N ASP A 47 -10.20 10.22 3.75
CA ASP A 47 -10.44 9.09 4.65
C ASP A 47 -10.62 7.77 3.88
N PRO A 48 -10.44 6.60 4.52
CA PRO A 48 -10.42 5.32 3.84
C PRO A 48 -11.69 5.02 3.02
N TRP A 49 -12.87 5.38 3.52
CA TRP A 49 -14.14 5.17 2.79
C TRP A 49 -14.23 6.02 1.52
N ILE A 50 -13.71 7.26 1.54
CA ILE A 50 -13.63 8.11 0.34
C ILE A 50 -12.74 7.45 -0.73
N ILE A 51 -11.64 6.83 -0.29
CA ILE A 51 -10.74 6.08 -1.18
C ILE A 51 -11.45 4.83 -1.70
N TRP A 52 -12.15 4.10 -0.85
CA TRP A 52 -12.93 2.92 -1.23
C TRP A 52 -13.95 3.25 -2.32
N ASP A 53 -14.79 4.26 -2.09
CA ASP A 53 -15.82 4.71 -3.03
C ASP A 53 -15.22 5.14 -4.37
N LYS A 54 -14.08 5.82 -4.33
CA LYS A 54 -13.38 6.28 -5.53
C LYS A 54 -12.82 5.15 -6.40
N PHE A 55 -12.42 4.02 -5.81
CA PHE A 55 -11.71 2.94 -6.49
C PHE A 55 -12.52 1.65 -6.66
N GLY A 56 -13.82 1.69 -6.38
CA GLY A 56 -14.74 0.61 -6.74
C GLY A 56 -16.05 0.63 -5.94
N GLY A 57 -16.04 1.18 -4.73
CA GLY A 57 -17.23 1.38 -3.91
C GLY A 57 -18.11 0.13 -3.82
N ASN A 58 -19.38 0.27 -4.17
CA ASN A 58 -20.37 -0.80 -4.14
C ASN A 58 -20.15 -1.91 -5.17
N SER A 59 -19.21 -1.74 -6.11
CA SER A 59 -18.84 -2.79 -7.06
C SER A 59 -17.84 -3.79 -6.47
N LEU A 60 -17.23 -3.46 -5.33
CA LEU A 60 -16.33 -4.32 -4.59
C LEU A 60 -17.11 -5.13 -3.54
N THR A 61 -16.70 -6.38 -3.34
CA THR A 61 -17.22 -7.23 -2.26
C THR A 61 -16.36 -7.10 -1.01
N GLU A 62 -16.85 -7.56 0.15
CA GLU A 62 -16.07 -7.61 1.40
C GLU A 62 -14.76 -8.40 1.29
N LYS A 63 -14.69 -9.29 0.29
CA LYS A 63 -13.47 -10.05 0.05
C LYS A 63 -12.47 -9.21 -0.72
N ASP A 64 -12.86 -8.19 -1.48
CA ASP A 64 -11.95 -7.51 -2.41
C ASP A 64 -11.04 -6.49 -1.70
N ASP A 65 -9.76 -6.53 -2.06
CA ASP A 65 -8.75 -5.63 -1.53
C ASP A 65 -8.33 -4.60 -2.59
N LEU A 66 -8.08 -3.38 -2.14
CA LEU A 66 -7.49 -2.32 -2.95
C LEU A 66 -6.00 -2.18 -2.67
N TYR A 67 -5.18 -2.22 -3.74
CA TYR A 67 -3.73 -2.12 -3.62
C TYR A 67 -3.23 -0.79 -4.18
N PHE A 68 -2.43 -0.10 -3.36
CA PHE A 68 -1.92 1.23 -3.71
C PHE A 68 -0.41 1.37 -3.50
N PHE A 69 0.23 2.10 -4.41
CA PHE A 69 1.48 2.78 -4.13
C PHE A 69 1.20 4.14 -3.51
N SER A 70 1.63 4.32 -2.27
CA SER A 70 1.52 5.59 -1.55
C SER A 70 2.91 6.11 -1.18
N LYS A 71 3.11 7.42 -1.29
CA LYS A 71 4.33 8.07 -0.80
C LYS A 71 4.18 8.30 0.70
N LEU A 72 5.13 7.82 1.48
CA LEU A 72 5.19 8.12 2.89
C LEU A 72 5.56 9.60 3.10
N LYS A 73 4.78 10.31 3.93
CA LYS A 73 5.04 11.69 4.31
C LYS A 73 5.80 11.72 5.63
N LYS A 74 6.91 12.45 5.69
CA LYS A 74 7.62 12.69 6.97
C LYS A 74 6.89 13.79 7.73
N LYS A 75 6.94 13.76 9.06
CA LYS A 75 6.55 14.93 9.86
C LYS A 75 7.45 16.11 9.49
N THR A 76 6.88 17.32 9.50
CA THR A 76 7.44 18.55 8.93
C THR A 76 8.78 18.98 9.57
N ASP A 77 9.07 18.50 10.77
CA ASP A 77 10.35 18.71 11.42
C ASP A 77 11.45 17.88 10.72
N LYS A 78 12.46 18.59 10.16
CA LYS A 78 13.58 18.02 9.41
C LYS A 78 14.38 16.99 10.21
N SER A 79 14.32 17.04 11.55
CA SER A 79 14.97 16.07 12.44
C SER A 79 14.12 14.82 12.71
N CYS A 80 12.83 14.84 12.36
CA CYS A 80 11.89 13.80 12.71
C CYS A 80 11.97 12.61 11.75
N LYS A 81 12.32 11.44 12.29
CA LYS A 81 12.31 10.16 11.55
C LYS A 81 10.91 9.54 11.42
N ARG A 82 9.89 10.13 12.06
CA ARG A 82 8.53 9.58 12.08
C ARG A 82 7.75 10.03 10.86
N PHE A 83 6.98 9.10 10.31
CA PHE A 83 6.02 9.40 9.26
C PHE A 83 4.77 10.06 9.86
N ASP A 84 4.20 10.98 9.11
CA ASP A 84 2.91 11.55 9.38
C ASP A 84 1.81 10.53 9.03
N ARG A 85 0.90 10.32 9.98
CA ARG A 85 -0.16 9.31 9.91
C ARG A 85 -1.55 9.92 10.03
N ASN A 86 -1.64 11.24 10.27
CA ASN A 86 -2.90 11.95 10.26
C ASN A 86 -3.42 12.06 8.82
N VAL A 87 -4.71 11.83 8.63
CA VAL A 87 -5.39 11.82 7.32
C VAL A 87 -6.75 12.48 7.42
N GLY A 88 -7.43 12.62 6.28
CA GLY A 88 -8.70 13.33 6.21
C GLY A 88 -8.50 14.84 6.04
N VAL A 89 -9.55 15.52 5.57
CA VAL A 89 -9.55 16.97 5.32
C VAL A 89 -9.32 17.74 6.63
N ASP A 90 -9.92 17.26 7.72
CA ASP A 90 -9.81 17.84 9.05
C ASP A 90 -8.61 17.34 9.86
N ARG A 91 -7.84 16.40 9.30
CA ARG A 91 -6.64 15.80 9.89
C ARG A 91 -6.91 15.04 11.21
N LYS A 92 -8.16 14.66 11.47
CA LYS A 92 -8.57 13.94 12.68
C LYS A 92 -8.51 12.43 12.56
N GLY A 93 -8.57 11.91 11.33
CA GLY A 93 -8.29 10.50 11.06
C GLY A 93 -6.80 10.18 11.29
N THR A 94 -6.49 8.99 11.77
CA THR A 94 -5.11 8.53 11.94
C THR A 94 -4.96 7.04 11.62
N TRP A 95 -3.81 6.69 11.03
CA TRP A 95 -3.38 5.29 10.90
C TRP A 95 -2.53 4.88 12.11
N SER A 96 -3.11 4.05 12.97
CA SER A 96 -2.48 3.50 14.17
C SER A 96 -1.82 2.15 13.84
N GLY A 97 -0.49 2.09 13.95
CA GLY A 97 0.28 0.89 13.60
C GLY A 97 0.26 -0.15 14.71
N GLU A 98 0.11 -1.41 14.33
CA GLU A 98 0.25 -2.51 15.27
C GLU A 98 1.72 -2.81 15.59
N LYS A 99 1.97 -3.47 16.73
CA LYS A 99 3.34 -3.76 17.19
C LYS A 99 4.04 -4.84 16.36
N LEU A 100 3.29 -5.69 15.67
CA LEU A 100 3.85 -6.83 14.96
C LEU A 100 4.29 -6.44 13.54
N ASP A 101 5.60 -6.30 13.37
CA ASP A 101 6.23 -6.14 12.07
C ASP A 101 6.63 -7.51 11.51
N LYS A 102 6.39 -7.74 10.21
CA LYS A 102 6.86 -8.94 9.50
C LYS A 102 7.94 -8.57 8.50
N THR A 103 9.12 -9.17 8.65
CA THR A 103 10.20 -9.03 7.66
C THR A 103 9.92 -9.92 6.46
N ILE A 104 10.02 -9.36 5.26
CA ILE A 104 9.91 -10.09 3.99
C ILE A 104 11.27 -10.00 3.30
N GLN A 105 11.71 -11.09 2.69
CA GLN A 105 12.99 -11.14 1.99
C GLN A 105 12.85 -11.83 0.64
N PHE A 106 13.61 -11.39 -0.34
CA PHE A 106 13.82 -12.17 -1.57
C PHE A 106 15.27 -12.03 -2.04
N LYS A 107 15.75 -13.06 -2.75
CA LYS A 107 17.10 -13.08 -3.32
C LYS A 107 17.05 -12.62 -4.76
N LEU A 108 17.98 -11.74 -5.14
CA LEU A 108 18.23 -11.39 -6.52
C LEU A 108 19.08 -12.48 -7.17
N SER A 109 18.67 -12.97 -8.34
CA SER A 109 19.41 -13.97 -9.12
C SER A 109 20.71 -13.44 -9.77
N SER A 110 21.20 -12.27 -9.37
CA SER A 110 22.45 -11.71 -9.92
C SER A 110 23.68 -12.42 -9.33
N SER A 111 24.83 -12.30 -10.01
CA SER A 111 26.09 -12.98 -9.67
C SER A 111 26.58 -12.82 -8.23
N HIS A 112 26.03 -11.87 -7.47
CA HIS A 112 26.40 -11.58 -6.09
C HIS A 112 25.35 -12.01 -5.04
N ASN A 113 24.33 -12.83 -5.40
CA ASN A 113 23.33 -13.39 -4.48
C ASN A 113 22.81 -12.38 -3.43
N ARG A 114 22.45 -11.17 -3.88
CA ARG A 114 22.04 -10.09 -2.98
C ARG A 114 20.63 -10.34 -2.44
N THR A 115 20.50 -10.42 -1.12
CA THR A 115 19.19 -10.47 -0.45
C THR A 115 18.64 -9.05 -0.26
N ILE A 116 17.41 -8.84 -0.69
CA ILE A 116 16.65 -7.61 -0.48
C ILE A 116 15.65 -7.84 0.65
N GLN A 117 15.58 -6.91 1.60
CA GLN A 117 14.71 -6.98 2.76
C GLN A 117 13.64 -5.88 2.69
N GLY A 118 12.42 -6.23 3.09
CA GLY A 118 11.27 -5.35 3.20
C GLY A 118 10.54 -5.58 4.52
N LEU A 119 9.65 -4.65 4.86
CA LEU A 119 8.90 -4.66 6.11
C LEU A 119 7.41 -4.56 5.81
N LYS A 120 6.63 -5.53 6.27
CA LYS A 120 5.17 -5.48 6.29
C LYS A 120 4.71 -5.07 7.68
N LYS A 121 3.82 -4.09 7.71
CA LYS A 121 3.18 -3.57 8.92
C LYS A 121 1.68 -3.54 8.73
N ARG A 122 0.93 -3.79 9.80
CA ARG A 122 -0.53 -3.63 9.83
C ARG A 122 -0.88 -2.33 10.53
N PHE A 123 -1.88 -1.63 10.01
CA PHE A 123 -2.40 -0.40 10.58
C PHE A 123 -3.92 -0.48 10.64
N SER A 124 -4.48 0.11 11.68
CA SER A 124 -5.92 0.36 11.82
C SER A 124 -6.17 1.85 11.65
N TYR A 125 -7.27 2.19 11.00
CA TYR A 125 -7.72 3.58 10.92
C TYR A 125 -8.62 3.90 12.11
N GLU A 126 -8.42 5.07 12.69
CA GLU A 126 -9.23 5.61 13.79
C GLU A 126 -9.58 7.07 13.47
N ASN A 127 -10.82 7.48 13.67
CA ASN A 127 -11.23 8.87 13.62
C ASN A 127 -12.26 9.16 14.71
N PRO A 128 -11.94 9.97 15.74
CA PRO A 128 -12.84 10.21 16.85
C PRO A 128 -14.07 11.05 16.49
N THR A 129 -14.12 11.65 15.29
CA THR A 129 -15.27 12.48 14.87
C THR A 129 -16.20 11.78 13.89
N VAL A 130 -15.93 10.54 13.53
CA VAL A 130 -16.84 9.72 12.73
C VAL A 130 -17.36 8.58 13.62
N PRO A 131 -18.67 8.33 13.65
CA PRO A 131 -19.27 7.27 14.48
C PRO A 131 -18.73 5.87 14.17
#